data_AF-W9TBL7-F1
#
_entry.id   AF-W9TBL7-F1
#
_cell.length_a   1.000
_cell.length_b   1.000
_cell.length_c   1.000
_cell.angle_alpha   90.00
_cell.angle_beta   90.00
_cell.angle_gamma   90.00
#
_symmetry.space_group_name_H-M   'P 1'
#
loop_
_entity.id
_entity.type
_entity.pdbx_description
1 polymer ?
#
loop_
_entity_poly.entity_id
_entity_poly.type
_entity_poly.pdbx_seq_one_letter_code
_entity_poly.pdbx_strand_id
1 'polypeptide(L)'
;MGGDDFYIDLLFYHLKLRCYVVIELKAEKFKPEHLGQLSFYLTAVDMQVKAEQDNPTIGLLLCKSKNTVVAEYALRDKTQPIGVAEYQLIESLPEELQTSLPSIEQIERELGGEHE
;
A
#
# COMPACT_ATOMS: atom_id res chain seq x y z
N MET A 1 -12.35 14.83 -3.06
CA MET A 1 -13.02 14.92 -4.39
C MET A 1 -14.52 15.02 -4.18
N GLY A 2 -15.20 16.01 -4.76
CA GLY A 2 -16.67 16.10 -4.66
C GLY A 2 -17.24 16.33 -3.25
N GLY A 3 -16.43 16.84 -2.32
CA GLY A 3 -16.81 17.07 -0.92
C GLY A 3 -16.31 15.99 0.07
N ASP A 4 -15.84 14.85 -0.43
CA ASP A 4 -15.29 13.77 0.39
C ASP A 4 -13.77 13.76 0.38
N ASP A 5 -13.17 13.59 1.56
CA ASP A 5 -11.73 13.44 1.73
C ASP A 5 -11.36 11.95 1.80
N PHE A 6 -10.33 11.58 1.06
CA PHE A 6 -9.80 10.22 1.03
C PHE A 6 -8.31 10.25 1.34
N TYR A 7 -7.87 9.30 2.16
CA TYR A 7 -6.50 9.23 2.63
C TYR A 7 -5.89 7.90 2.20
N ILE A 8 -4.70 7.96 1.62
CA ILE A 8 -3.88 6.80 1.27
C ILE A 8 -3.12 6.39 2.54
N ASP A 9 -3.13 5.10 2.89
CA ASP A 9 -2.39 4.62 4.06
C ASP A 9 -0.88 4.86 3.91
N LEU A 10 -0.29 4.39 2.81
CA LEU A 10 1.13 4.61 2.50
C LEU A 10 1.34 4.89 1.01
N LEU A 11 2.13 5.92 0.71
CA LEU A 11 2.54 6.29 -0.64
C LEU A 11 4.07 6.35 -0.73
N PHE A 12 4.65 5.48 -1.55
CA PHE A 12 6.09 5.45 -1.79
C PHE A 12 6.41 5.76 -3.26
N TYR A 13 7.68 6.07 -3.54
CA TYR A 13 8.21 6.14 -4.89
C TYR A 13 9.37 5.15 -5.08
N HIS A 14 9.25 4.28 -6.08
CA HIS A 14 10.28 3.28 -6.37
C HIS A 14 11.28 3.84 -7.38
N LEU A 15 12.47 4.23 -6.94
CA LEU A 15 13.49 4.91 -7.76
C LEU A 15 13.91 4.17 -9.05
N LYS A 16 14.13 2.85 -8.98
CA LYS A 16 14.58 2.08 -10.17
C LYS A 16 13.47 1.87 -11.21
N LEU A 17 12.26 1.53 -10.75
CA LEU A 17 11.08 1.38 -11.60
C LEU A 17 10.52 2.73 -12.05
N ARG A 18 10.86 3.82 -11.36
CA ARG A 18 10.32 5.17 -11.58
C ARG A 18 8.79 5.20 -11.56
N CYS A 19 8.18 4.67 -10.50
CA CYS A 19 6.73 4.68 -10.33
C CYS A 19 6.38 4.91 -8.86
N TYR A 20 5.17 5.40 -8.63
CA TYR A 20 4.59 5.42 -7.29
C TYR A 20 4.12 4.02 -6.89
N VAL A 21 4.12 3.75 -5.59
CA VAL A 21 3.60 2.53 -4.98
C VAL A 21 2.62 2.93 -3.89
N VAL A 22 1.33 2.65 -4.12
CA VAL A 22 0.26 2.83 -3.14
C VAL A 22 0.08 1.54 -2.38
N ILE A 23 0.18 1.58 -1.05
CA ILE A 23 -0.06 0.42 -0.20
C ILE A 23 -1.31 0.69 0.64
N GLU A 24 -2.27 -0.23 0.58
CA GLU A 24 -3.51 -0.20 1.36
C GLU A 24 -3.49 -1.37 2.36
N LEU A 25 -3.78 -1.08 3.63
CA LEU A 25 -3.77 -2.04 4.73
C LEU A 25 -5.21 -2.39 5.14
N LYS A 26 -5.51 -3.69 5.21
CA LYS A 26 -6.80 -4.20 5.71
C LYS A 26 -6.59 -5.18 6.86
N ALA A 27 -7.09 -4.82 8.03
CA ALA A 27 -7.09 -5.68 9.23
C ALA A 27 -7.99 -6.92 9.09
N GLU A 28 -8.82 -6.97 8.06
CA GLU A 28 -9.71 -8.09 7.74
C GLU A 28 -9.21 -8.93 6.57
N LYS A 29 -9.92 -10.03 6.30
CA LYS A 29 -9.68 -10.87 5.13
C LYS A 29 -9.98 -10.09 3.86
N PHE A 30 -9.19 -10.34 2.81
CA PHE A 30 -9.42 -9.80 1.48
C PHE A 30 -10.88 -9.97 1.03
N LYS A 31 -11.45 -8.88 0.53
CA LYS A 31 -12.73 -8.85 -0.19
C LYS A 31 -12.53 -8.13 -1.53
N PRO A 32 -13.23 -8.55 -2.61
CA PRO A 32 -13.12 -7.90 -3.92
C PRO A 32 -13.37 -6.38 -3.89
N GLU A 33 -14.24 -5.89 -3.01
CA GLU A 33 -14.54 -4.46 -2.83
C GLU A 33 -13.33 -3.62 -2.42
N HIS A 34 -12.35 -4.21 -1.71
CA HIS A 34 -11.11 -3.52 -1.32
C HIS A 34 -10.30 -3.07 -2.54
N LEU A 35 -10.39 -3.79 -3.67
CA LEU A 35 -9.75 -3.38 -4.92
C LEU A 35 -10.33 -2.09 -5.47
N GLY A 36 -11.59 -1.78 -5.16
CA GLY A 36 -12.24 -0.54 -5.61
C GLY A 36 -11.53 0.69 -5.05
N GLN A 37 -11.31 0.72 -3.74
CA GLN A 37 -10.59 1.79 -3.05
C GLN A 37 -9.15 1.94 -3.56
N LEU A 38 -8.42 0.82 -3.67
CA LEU A 38 -7.05 0.86 -4.19
C LEU A 38 -6.99 1.34 -5.66
N SER A 39 -7.92 0.89 -6.51
CA SER A 39 -7.99 1.34 -7.92
C SER A 39 -8.26 2.85 -8.03
N PHE A 40 -9.08 3.37 -7.12
CA PHE A 40 -9.36 4.81 -7.02
C PHE A 40 -8.08 5.60 -6.68
N TYR A 41 -7.31 5.13 -5.69
CA TYR A 41 -6.04 5.76 -5.32
C TYR A 41 -5.00 5.72 -6.44
N LEU A 42 -4.85 4.58 -7.12
CA LEU A 42 -3.94 4.48 -8.27
C LEU A 42 -4.29 5.51 -9.34
N THR A 43 -5.57 5.67 -9.65
CA THR A 43 -6.05 6.63 -10.64
C THR A 43 -5.77 8.07 -10.19
N ALA A 44 -6.03 8.40 -8.93
CA ALA A 44 -5.76 9.72 -8.39
C ALA A 44 -4.27 10.09 -8.44
N VAL A 45 -3.39 9.17 -8.04
CA VAL A 45 -1.93 9.36 -8.09
C VAL A 45 -1.46 9.52 -9.54
N ASP A 46 -1.92 8.66 -10.46
CA ASP A 46 -1.57 8.73 -11.87
C ASP A 46 -2.00 10.04 -12.55
N MET A 47 -3.10 10.64 -12.10
CA MET A 47 -3.64 11.88 -12.68
C MET A 47 -3.10 13.15 -12.05
N GLN A 48 -2.77 13.12 -10.75
CA GLN A 48 -2.51 14.35 -9.99
C GLN A 48 -1.06 14.49 -9.50
N VAL A 49 -0.35 13.38 -9.33
CA VAL A 49 0.98 13.36 -8.69
C VAL A 49 2.05 12.86 -9.65
N LYS A 50 1.72 11.86 -10.46
CA LYS A 50 2.63 11.23 -11.41
C LYS A 50 3.11 12.22 -12.47
N ALA A 51 4.42 12.26 -12.72
CA ALA A 51 4.98 13.01 -13.84
C ALA A 51 4.92 12.19 -15.14
N GLU A 52 5.03 12.85 -16.29
CA GLU A 52 4.90 12.19 -17.59
C GLU A 52 5.93 11.05 -17.80
N GLN A 53 7.13 11.19 -17.23
CA GLN A 53 8.19 10.19 -17.32
C GLN A 53 8.08 9.02 -16.32
N ASP A 54 7.10 9.05 -15.42
CA ASP A 54 6.92 7.99 -14.43
C ASP A 54 6.05 6.86 -15.00
N ASN A 55 6.42 5.63 -14.67
CA ASN A 55 5.66 4.43 -15.03
C ASN A 55 4.34 4.36 -14.24
N PRO A 56 3.36 3.55 -14.71
CA PRO A 56 2.06 3.41 -14.03
C PRO A 56 2.21 3.07 -12.55
N THR A 57 1.42 3.74 -11.69
CA THR A 57 1.43 3.52 -10.24
C THR A 57 1.04 2.08 -9.90
N ILE A 58 1.81 1.45 -9.02
CA ILE A 58 1.59 0.08 -8.55
C ILE A 58 0.75 0.12 -7.27
N GLY A 59 -0.25 -0.76 -7.19
CA GLY A 59 -1.06 -0.95 -6.00
C GLY A 59 -0.69 -2.22 -5.26
N LEU A 60 -0.53 -2.14 -3.94
CA LEU A 60 -0.35 -3.30 -3.07
C LEU A 60 -1.44 -3.29 -2.01
N LEU A 61 -2.30 -4.30 -2.03
CA LEU A 61 -3.28 -4.53 -0.97
C LEU A 61 -2.73 -5.56 0.01
N LEU A 62 -2.51 -5.16 1.25
CA LEU A 62 -2.05 -6.01 2.34
C LEU A 62 -3.22 -6.34 3.26
N CYS A 63 -3.63 -7.61 3.29
CA CYS A 63 -4.73 -8.09 4.13
C CYS A 63 -4.25 -9.03 5.23
N LYS A 64 -5.02 -9.17 6.32
CA LYS A 64 -4.71 -10.15 7.37
C LYS A 64 -4.70 -11.59 6.86
N SER A 65 -5.52 -11.87 5.85
CA SER A 65 -5.55 -13.15 5.12
C SER A 65 -6.22 -12.95 3.77
N LYS A 66 -6.03 -13.87 2.83
CA LYS A 66 -6.72 -13.91 1.54
C LYS A 66 -7.11 -15.34 1.19
N ASN A 67 -8.14 -15.48 0.38
CA ASN A 67 -8.34 -16.72 -0.38
C ASN A 67 -7.69 -16.50 -1.74
N THR A 68 -6.63 -17.25 -2.05
CA THR A 68 -5.88 -17.10 -3.31
C THR A 68 -6.77 -17.18 -4.54
N VAL A 69 -7.73 -18.11 -4.57
CA VAL A 69 -8.67 -18.24 -5.70
C VAL A 69 -9.50 -16.97 -5.83
N VAL A 70 -10.11 -16.49 -4.74
CA VAL A 70 -10.93 -15.27 -4.78
C VAL A 70 -10.11 -14.05 -5.20
N ALA A 71 -8.86 -13.94 -4.72
CA ALA A 71 -7.95 -12.86 -5.11
C ALA A 71 -7.57 -12.93 -6.60
N GLU A 72 -7.23 -14.11 -7.11
CA GLU A 72 -6.93 -14.30 -8.54
C GLU A 72 -8.13 -13.97 -9.43
N TYR A 73 -9.33 -14.43 -9.07
CA TYR A 73 -10.55 -14.11 -9.81
C TYR A 73 -10.82 -12.60 -9.82
N ALA A 74 -10.64 -11.92 -8.69
CA ALA A 74 -10.85 -10.49 -8.59
C ALA A 74 -9.81 -9.66 -9.38
N LEU A 75 -8.60 -10.21 -9.59
CA LEU A 75 -7.52 -9.55 -10.33
C LEU A 75 -7.54 -9.84 -11.84
N ARG A 76 -8.15 -10.93 -12.30
CA ARG A 76 -8.11 -11.35 -13.71
C ARG A 76 -8.54 -10.28 -14.71
N ASP A 77 -9.55 -9.48 -14.37
CA ASP A 77 -10.11 -8.45 -15.25
C ASP A 77 -9.56 -7.04 -14.94
N LYS A 78 -8.58 -6.93 -14.03
CA LYS A 78 -7.94 -5.65 -13.68
C LYS A 78 -6.75 -5.40 -14.61
N THR A 79 -6.78 -4.28 -15.32
CA THR A 79 -5.68 -3.81 -16.18
C THR A 79 -4.62 -3.01 -15.41
N GLN A 80 -4.99 -2.46 -14.25
CA GLN A 80 -4.07 -1.72 -13.37
C GLN A 80 -3.12 -2.69 -12.65
N PRO A 81 -1.84 -2.29 -12.43
CA PRO A 81 -0.85 -3.14 -11.78
C PRO A 81 -1.13 -3.24 -10.27
N ILE A 82 -1.96 -4.19 -9.87
CA ILE A 82 -2.36 -4.41 -8.48
C ILE A 82 -1.92 -5.80 -8.00
N GLY A 83 -1.26 -5.84 -6.85
CA GLY A 83 -0.93 -7.06 -6.11
C GLY A 83 -1.72 -7.18 -4.81
N VAL A 84 -2.06 -8.40 -4.41
CA VAL A 84 -2.70 -8.71 -3.11
C VAL A 84 -1.82 -9.67 -2.32
N ALA A 85 -1.38 -9.27 -1.15
CA ALA A 85 -0.55 -10.07 -0.26
C ALA A 85 -1.14 -10.16 1.15
N GLU A 86 -0.74 -11.21 1.87
CA GLU A 86 -1.04 -11.35 3.29
C GLU A 86 0.11 -10.76 4.10
N TYR A 87 -0.19 -10.05 5.18
CA TYR A 87 0.83 -9.65 6.15
C TYR A 87 0.79 -10.57 7.38
N GLN A 88 1.94 -10.75 8.02
CA GLN A 88 2.06 -11.49 9.27
C GLN A 88 2.39 -10.50 10.39
N LEU A 89 1.56 -10.50 11.44
CA LEU A 89 1.87 -9.82 12.69
C LEU A 89 2.83 -10.72 13.46
N ILE A 90 4.06 -10.25 13.63
CA ILE A 90 5.09 -10.94 14.41
C ILE A 90 5.26 -10.21 15.74
N GLU A 91 5.34 -10.95 16.84
CA GLU A 91 5.54 -10.38 18.18
C GLU A 91 7.00 -9.91 18.40
N SER A 92 7.93 -10.41 17.58
CA SER A 92 9.33 -9.98 17.58
C SER A 92 9.89 -10.00 16.16
N LEU A 93 10.74 -9.02 15.84
CA LEU A 93 11.48 -8.97 14.59
C LEU A 93 12.52 -10.11 14.57
N PRO A 94 12.67 -10.83 13.43
CA PRO A 94 13.75 -11.81 13.26
C PRO A 94 15.10 -11.18 13.59
N GLU A 95 15.99 -11.92 14.25
CA GLU A 95 17.32 -11.42 14.69
C GLU A 95 18.10 -10.75 13.54
N GLU A 96 17.96 -11.30 12.33
CA GLU A 96 18.57 -10.82 11.09
C GLU A 96 18.14 -9.38 10.73
N LEU A 97 16.92 -8.98 11.08
CA LEU A 97 16.36 -7.67 10.79
C LEU A 97 16.53 -6.66 11.94
N GLN A 98 16.75 -7.13 13.18
CA GLN A 98 16.88 -6.26 14.36
C GLN A 98 18.04 -5.26 14.24
N THR A 99 19.13 -5.64 13.61
CA THR A 99 20.31 -4.77 13.46
C THR A 99 20.16 -3.71 12.36
N SER A 100 19.18 -3.89 11.47
CA SER A 100 18.98 -3.03 10.29
C SER A 100 17.81 -2.06 10.43
N LEU A 101 16.97 -2.22 11.45
CA LEU A 101 15.79 -1.41 11.69
C LEU A 101 16.01 -0.47 12.89
N PRO A 102 15.48 0.77 12.83
CA PRO A 102 15.48 1.66 13.98
C PRO A 102 14.67 1.05 15.15
N SER A 103 15.04 1.42 16.38
CA SER A 103 14.29 1.01 17.57
C SER A 103 12.88 1.63 17.59
N ILE A 104 11.97 1.04 18.36
CA ILE A 104 10.60 1.56 18.50
C ILE A 104 10.63 3.02 18.97
N GLU A 105 11.48 3.34 19.93
CA GLU A 105 11.63 4.72 20.43
C GLU A 105 12.16 5.68 19.37
N GLN A 106 13.03 5.21 18.46
CA GLN A 106 13.50 6.02 17.33
C GLN A 106 12.37 6.29 16.33
N ILE A 107 11.56 5.26 16.02
CA ILE A 107 10.39 5.38 15.14
C ILE A 107 9.37 6.36 15.74
N GLU A 108 9.01 6.20 17.01
CA GLU A 108 8.07 7.09 17.69
C GLU A 108 8.54 8.54 17.73
N ARG A 109 9.84 8.76 17.93
CA ARG A 109 10.42 10.12 17.90
C ARG A 109 10.37 10.74 16.50
N GLU A 110 10.62 9.97 15.46
CA GLU A 110 10.61 10.48 14.08
C GLU A 110 9.19 10.66 13.53
N LEU A 111 8.24 9.81 13.92
CA LEU A 111 6.83 9.90 13.50
C LEU A 111 5.98 10.78 14.42
N GLY A 112 6.42 11.03 15.65
CA GLY A 112 5.74 11.89 16.62
C GLY A 112 6.01 13.39 16.44
N GLY A 113 6.75 13.77 15.39
CA GLY A 113 7.03 15.16 15.05
C GLY A 113 5.90 15.79 14.23
N GLU A 114 5.19 16.72 14.86
CA GLU A 114 4.34 17.79 14.30
C GLU A 114 2.94 17.38 13.78
N HIS A 115 2.04 17.12 14.74
CA HIS A 115 0.68 17.66 14.65
C HIS A 115 0.69 19.09 15.22
N GLU A 116 0.87 20.10 14.36
CA GLU A 116 0.40 21.48 14.58
C GLU A 116 -0.41 21.96 13.37
#